data_AF-A0A520U153-F1
#
_entry.id   AF-A0A520U153-F1
#
_cell.length_a   1.000
_cell.length_b   1.000
_cell.length_c   1.000
_cell.angle_alpha   90.00
_cell.angle_beta   90.00
_cell.angle_gamma   90.00
#
_symmetry.space_group_name_H-M   'P 1'
#
loop_
_entity.id
_entity.type
_entity.pdbx_description
1 polymer ?
#
loop_
_entity_poly.entity_id
_entity_poly.type
_entity_poly.pdbx_seq_one_letter_code
_entity_poly.pdbx_strand_id
1 'polypeptide(L)'
;MKTKLLMTLSALFCGIIGTLLLFLPIEIAEYLSVEPTISAILFLKILSAIYLGFGILNWTAKGTLIGGIYNKPIVLGNLLHFAVGAITLVKVISNAQTHREIFIFLTVFYVIFALLFAYVIKTNPT
;
A
#
# COMPACT_ATOMS: atom_id res chain seq x y z
N MET A 1 14.35 -8.36 14.00
CA MET A 1 12.87 -8.51 14.10
C MET A 1 12.41 -9.64 13.19
N LYS A 2 11.43 -10.47 13.59
CA LYS A 2 10.79 -11.41 12.64
C LYS A 2 9.89 -10.64 11.66
N THR A 3 10.42 -10.28 10.49
CA THR A 3 9.76 -9.48 9.45
C THR A 3 8.76 -10.27 8.58
N LYS A 4 8.78 -11.60 8.65
CA LYS A 4 7.93 -12.47 7.82
C LYS A 4 6.44 -12.12 7.90
N LEU A 5 5.93 -11.84 9.10
CA LEU A 5 4.53 -11.47 9.29
C LEU A 5 4.22 -10.12 8.62
N LEU A 6 5.05 -9.09 8.87
CA LEU A 6 4.92 -7.77 8.26
C LEU A 6 4.89 -7.88 6.73
N MET A 7 5.84 -8.60 6.15
CA MET A 7 5.94 -8.80 4.69
C MET A 7 4.75 -9.58 4.13
N THR A 8 4.21 -10.55 4.88
CA THR A 8 3.03 -11.31 4.46
C THR A 8 1.79 -10.42 4.45
N LEU A 9 1.58 -9.65 5.52
CA LEU A 9 0.43 -8.76 5.63
C LEU A 9 0.48 -7.64 4.61
N SER A 10 1.65 -7.02 4.39
CA SER A 10 1.80 -5.99 3.36
C SER A 10 1.64 -6.56 1.95
N ALA A 11 2.10 -7.79 1.70
CA ALA A 11 1.87 -8.47 0.43
C ALA A 11 0.38 -8.71 0.15
N LEU A 12 -0.36 -9.22 1.15
CA LEU A 12 -1.80 -9.46 1.03
C LEU A 12 -2.57 -8.16 0.85
N PHE A 13 -2.22 -7.12 1.61
CA PHE A 13 -2.84 -5.80 1.49
C PHE A 13 -2.68 -5.23 0.08
N CYS A 14 -1.44 -5.17 -0.43
CA CYS A 14 -1.19 -4.68 -1.79
C CYS A 14 -1.79 -5.59 -2.86
N GLY A 15 -1.75 -6.92 -2.67
CA GLY A 15 -2.33 -7.89 -3.57
C GLY A 15 -3.84 -7.71 -3.72
N ILE A 16 -4.57 -7.61 -2.60
CA ILE A 16 -6.03 -7.41 -2.59
C ILE A 16 -6.40 -6.09 -3.28
N ILE A 17 -5.76 -4.97 -2.91
CA ILE A 17 -6.04 -3.67 -3.54
C ILE A 17 -5.72 -3.71 -5.04
N GLY A 18 -4.57 -4.28 -5.41
CA GLY A 18 -4.18 -4.42 -6.81
C GLY A 18 -5.16 -5.28 -7.62
N THR A 19 -5.63 -6.39 -7.08
CA THR A 19 -6.64 -7.23 -7.73
C THR A 19 -7.97 -6.50 -7.88
N LEU A 20 -8.45 -5.82 -6.85
CA LEU A 20 -9.70 -5.05 -6.92
C LEU A 20 -9.63 -3.95 -7.99
N LEU A 21 -8.55 -3.17 -8.02
CA LEU A 21 -8.35 -2.12 -9.03
C LEU A 21 -8.21 -2.67 -10.46
N LEU A 22 -7.71 -3.91 -10.62
CA LEU A 22 -7.55 -4.52 -11.93
C LEU A 22 -8.88 -5.01 -12.51
N PHE A 23 -9.68 -5.68 -11.69
CA PHE A 23 -10.91 -6.35 -12.12
C PHE A 23 -12.17 -5.49 -11.98
N LEU A 24 -12.19 -4.55 -11.04
CA LEU A 24 -13.36 -3.70 -10.73
C LEU A 24 -13.07 -2.18 -10.86
N PRO A 25 -12.36 -1.70 -11.90
CA PRO A 25 -11.98 -0.29 -11.96
C PRO A 25 -13.17 0.65 -12.19
N ILE A 26 -14.23 0.21 -12.89
CA ILE A 26 -15.40 1.04 -13.18
C ILE A 26 -16.25 1.17 -11.93
N GLU A 27 -16.52 0.04 -11.27
CA GLU A 27 -17.28 -0.04 -10.03
C GLU A 27 -16.63 0.78 -8.92
N ILE A 28 -15.29 0.75 -8.82
CA ILE A 28 -14.55 1.59 -7.86
C ILE A 28 -14.63 3.07 -8.23
N ALA A 29 -14.52 3.42 -9.52
CA ALA A 29 -14.64 4.81 -9.95
C ALA A 29 -16.04 5.38 -9.63
N GLU A 30 -17.09 4.65 -10.02
CA GLU A 30 -18.48 5.01 -9.76
C GLU A 30 -18.77 5.08 -8.25
N TYR A 31 -18.29 4.10 -7.48
CA TYR A 31 -18.43 4.10 -6.03
C TYR A 31 -17.80 5.34 -5.41
N LEU A 32 -16.66 5.80 -5.91
CA LEU A 32 -15.97 7.01 -5.44
C LEU A 32 -16.54 8.31 -6.05
N SER A 33 -17.67 8.23 -6.76
CA SER A 33 -18.28 9.37 -7.48
C SER A 33 -17.34 10.01 -8.51
N VAL A 34 -16.45 9.21 -9.12
CA VAL A 34 -15.56 9.60 -10.20
C VAL A 34 -16.12 9.09 -11.52
N GLU A 35 -16.26 9.98 -12.51
CA GLU A 35 -16.72 9.58 -13.85
C GLU A 35 -15.75 8.56 -14.48
N PRO A 36 -16.23 7.39 -14.94
CA PRO A 36 -15.39 6.29 -15.45
C PRO A 36 -14.90 6.57 -16.89
N THR A 37 -14.20 7.68 -17.08
CA THR A 37 -13.56 8.03 -18.36
C THR A 37 -12.43 7.07 -18.70
N ILE A 38 -12.08 6.97 -19.99
CA ILE A 38 -10.97 6.12 -20.48
C ILE A 38 -9.68 6.39 -19.68
N SER A 39 -9.38 7.67 -19.43
CA SER A 39 -8.20 8.08 -18.67
C SER A 39 -8.26 7.65 -17.20
N ALA A 40 -9.41 7.81 -16.53
CA ALA A 40 -9.57 7.39 -15.13
C ALA A 40 -9.36 5.88 -14.98
N ILE A 41 -10.01 5.08 -15.84
CA ILE A 41 -9.87 3.62 -15.84
C ILE A 41 -8.43 3.19 -16.16
N LEU A 42 -7.77 3.85 -17.11
CA LEU A 42 -6.36 3.61 -17.42
C LEU A 42 -5.47 3.82 -16.18
N PHE A 43 -5.64 4.95 -15.48
CA PHE A 43 -4.85 5.24 -14.27
C PHE A 43 -5.13 4.27 -13.13
N LEU A 44 -6.38 3.84 -12.92
CA LEU A 44 -6.71 2.82 -11.92
C LEU A 44 -6.03 1.48 -12.24
N LYS A 45 -5.98 1.07 -13.51
CA LYS A 45 -5.28 -0.15 -13.94
C LYS A 45 -3.76 -0.05 -13.83
N ILE A 46 -3.17 1.11 -14.14
CA ILE A 46 -1.72 1.31 -13.93
C ILE A 46 -1.40 1.29 -12.43
N LEU A 47 -2.24 1.91 -11.60
CA LEU A 47 -2.12 1.87 -10.15
C LEU A 47 -2.22 0.43 -9.63
N SER A 48 -3.12 -0.38 -10.21
CA SER A 48 -3.25 -1.81 -9.91
C SER A 48 -1.93 -2.56 -10.15
N ALA A 49 -1.26 -2.31 -11.27
CA ALA A 49 0.03 -2.93 -11.59
C ALA A 49 1.12 -2.56 -10.55
N ILE A 50 1.13 -1.32 -10.06
CA ILE A 50 2.05 -0.88 -8.99
C ILE A 50 1.77 -1.67 -7.70
N TYR A 51 0.51 -1.76 -7.28
CA TYR A 51 0.12 -2.51 -6.08
C TYR A 51 0.45 -3.99 -6.19
N LEU A 52 0.14 -4.63 -7.32
CA LEU A 52 0.47 -6.04 -7.56
C LEU A 52 1.99 -6.26 -7.55
N GLY A 53 2.76 -5.32 -8.12
CA GLY A 53 4.22 -5.32 -8.06
C GLY A 53 4.77 -5.29 -6.63
N PHE A 54 4.28 -4.38 -5.79
CA PHE A 54 4.63 -4.38 -4.35
C PHE A 54 4.16 -5.63 -3.63
N GLY A 55 2.97 -6.15 -3.98
CA GLY A 55 2.42 -7.38 -3.43
C GLY A 55 3.34 -8.58 -3.66
N ILE A 56 3.76 -8.81 -4.90
CA ILE A 56 4.64 -9.94 -5.23
C ILE A 56 6.06 -9.76 -4.69
N LEU A 57 6.61 -8.52 -4.69
CA LEU A 57 7.90 -8.22 -4.07
C LEU A 57 7.89 -8.57 -2.58
N ASN A 58 6.84 -8.16 -1.86
CA ASN A 58 6.70 -8.46 -0.44
C ASN A 58 6.50 -9.95 -0.18
N TRP A 59 5.69 -10.61 -1.00
CA TRP A 59 5.43 -12.05 -0.87
C TRP A 59 6.70 -12.88 -1.09
N THR A 60 7.48 -12.55 -2.11
CA THR A 60 8.70 -13.30 -2.44
C THR A 60 9.81 -13.03 -1.43
N ALA A 61 9.91 -11.81 -0.89
CA ALA A 61 10.92 -11.45 0.11
C ALA A 61 10.58 -11.90 1.54
N LYS A 62 9.35 -12.32 1.87
CA LYS A 62 8.91 -12.60 3.26
C LYS A 62 9.75 -13.61 4.04
N GLY A 63 10.52 -14.47 3.36
CA GLY A 63 11.40 -15.47 3.98
C GLY A 63 12.87 -15.07 4.11
N THR A 64 13.25 -13.89 3.62
CA THR A 64 14.65 -13.46 3.60
C THR A 64 15.03 -12.68 4.86
N LEU A 65 16.34 -12.53 5.09
CA LEU A 65 16.86 -11.69 6.17
C LEU A 65 16.61 -10.21 5.85
N ILE A 66 15.83 -9.51 6.68
CA ILE A 66 15.44 -8.12 6.46
C ILE A 66 15.77 -7.29 7.71
N GLY A 67 16.47 -6.18 7.50
CA GLY A 67 16.90 -5.27 8.57
C GLY A 67 18.35 -4.83 8.39
N GLY A 68 18.71 -3.67 8.95
CA GLY A 68 20.04 -3.07 8.75
C GLY A 68 20.36 -2.86 7.26
N ILE A 69 21.44 -3.49 6.78
CA ILE A 69 21.84 -3.44 5.35
C ILE A 69 21.12 -4.47 4.47
N TYR A 70 20.49 -5.50 5.06
CA TYR A 70 19.89 -6.60 4.31
C TYR A 70 18.48 -6.25 3.83
N ASN A 71 18.24 -6.42 2.52
CA ASN A 71 16.98 -6.08 1.85
C ASN A 71 16.54 -4.62 2.10
N LYS A 72 17.49 -3.72 2.39
CA LYS A 72 17.24 -2.31 2.67
C LYS A 72 16.46 -1.59 1.57
N PRO A 73 16.70 -1.84 0.26
CA PRO A 73 15.89 -1.23 -0.80
C PRO A 73 14.40 -1.60 -0.71
N ILE A 74 14.08 -2.85 -0.36
CA ILE A 74 12.68 -3.32 -0.22
C ILE A 74 12.00 -2.62 0.95
N VAL A 75 12.71 -2.48 2.07
CA VAL A 75 12.20 -1.76 3.26
C VAL A 75 11.96 -0.29 2.93
N LEU A 76 12.90 0.37 2.25
CA LEU A 76 12.77 1.77 1.86
C LEU A 76 11.63 1.99 0.85
N GLY A 77 11.49 1.10 -0.12
CA GLY A 77 10.40 1.18 -1.10
C GLY A 77 9.03 1.07 -0.43
N ASN A 78 8.86 0.11 0.47
CA ASN A 78 7.62 -0.04 1.24
C ASN A 78 7.40 1.16 2.18
N LEU A 79 8.44 1.63 2.87
CA LEU A 79 8.32 2.80 3.73
C LEU A 79 7.84 4.01 2.94
N LEU A 80 8.45 4.28 1.78
CA LEU A 80 8.04 5.41 0.94
C LEU A 80 6.60 5.25 0.43
N HIS A 81 6.23 4.06 -0.05
CA HIS A 81 4.87 3.78 -0.50
C HIS A 81 3.83 4.06 0.61
N PHE A 82 4.04 3.50 1.81
CA PHE A 82 3.09 3.65 2.91
C PHE A 82 3.16 5.03 3.59
N ALA A 83 4.33 5.65 3.70
CA ALA A 83 4.46 6.98 4.32
C ALA A 83 3.86 8.09 3.44
N VAL A 84 4.18 8.10 2.14
CA VAL A 84 3.62 9.08 1.21
C VAL A 84 2.11 8.88 1.06
N GLY A 85 1.67 7.62 0.99
CA GLY A 85 0.24 7.28 0.98
C GLY A 85 -0.48 7.76 2.25
N ALA A 86 0.09 7.51 3.44
CA ALA A 86 -0.47 7.97 4.71
C ALA A 86 -0.63 9.49 4.75
N ILE A 87 0.41 10.25 4.40
CA ILE A 87 0.38 11.73 4.37
C ILE A 87 -0.69 12.22 3.40
N THR A 88 -0.83 11.58 2.24
CA THR A 88 -1.81 11.94 1.21
C THR A 88 -3.24 11.69 1.71
N LEU A 89 -3.49 10.51 2.29
CA LEU A 89 -4.81 10.15 2.79
C LEU A 89 -5.25 11.02 3.98
N VAL A 90 -4.34 11.36 4.90
CA VAL A 90 -4.63 12.29 6.01
C VAL A 90 -5.12 13.65 5.49
N LYS A 91 -4.50 14.18 4.42
CA LYS A 91 -4.92 15.44 3.80
C LYS A 91 -6.30 15.34 3.15
N VAL A 92 -6.64 14.17 2.58
CA VAL A 92 -7.94 13.93 1.96
C VAL A 92 -9.04 13.84 3.02
N ILE A 93 -8.82 13.16 4.15
CA ILE A 93 -9.83 13.02 5.22
C ILE A 93 -10.34 14.37 5.73
N SER A 94 -9.47 15.39 5.78
CA SER A 94 -9.85 16.73 6.24
C SER A 94 -10.78 17.46 5.27
N ASN A 95 -10.81 17.08 4.00
CA ASN A 95 -11.58 17.73 2.94
C ASN A 95 -12.72 16.87 2.39
N ALA A 96 -12.67 15.55 2.61
CA ALA A 96 -13.64 14.61 2.07
C ALA A 96 -14.98 14.70 2.81
N GLN A 97 -16.04 15.04 2.07
CA GLN A 97 -17.43 15.02 2.56
C GLN A 97 -18.10 13.66 2.34
N THR A 98 -17.70 12.93 1.32
CA THR A 98 -18.19 11.58 0.96
C THR A 98 -17.10 10.52 1.13
N HIS A 99 -17.50 9.25 1.33
CA HIS A 99 -16.63 8.07 1.48
C HIS A 99 -15.52 8.19 2.55
N ARG A 100 -15.70 9.09 3.53
CA ARG A 100 -14.71 9.39 4.56
C ARG A 100 -14.27 8.17 5.37
N GLU A 101 -15.20 7.25 5.63
CA GLU A 101 -14.93 6.01 6.37
C GLU A 101 -13.86 5.14 5.69
N ILE A 102 -13.92 5.02 4.36
CA ILE A 102 -12.93 4.25 3.59
C ILE A 102 -11.57 4.92 3.62
N PHE A 103 -11.51 6.25 3.50
CA PHE A 103 -10.25 6.98 3.60
C PHE A 103 -9.63 6.87 5.00
N ILE A 104 -10.44 6.90 6.06
CA ILE A 104 -9.98 6.65 7.44
C ILE A 104 -9.44 5.23 7.56
N PHE A 105 -10.19 4.23 7.09
CA PHE A 105 -9.78 2.83 7.12
C PHE A 105 -8.43 2.64 6.43
N LEU A 106 -8.29 3.10 5.18
CA LEU A 106 -7.03 3.02 4.44
C LEU A 106 -5.90 3.76 5.18
N THR A 107 -6.17 4.95 5.73
CA THR A 107 -5.16 5.74 6.46
C THR A 107 -4.59 4.96 7.64
N VAL A 108 -5.43 4.29 8.42
CA VAL A 108 -4.99 3.49 9.57
C VAL A 108 -4.00 2.41 9.13
N PHE A 109 -4.33 1.65 8.08
CA PHE A 109 -3.43 0.61 7.55
C PHE A 109 -2.13 1.21 7.02
N TYR A 110 -2.21 2.31 6.26
CA TYR A 110 -1.04 3.00 5.72
C TYR A 110 -0.10 3.51 6.82
N VAL A 111 -0.65 4.13 7.87
CA VAL A 111 0.12 4.62 9.03
C VAL A 111 0.78 3.46 9.77
N ILE A 112 0.04 2.37 10.04
CA ILE A 112 0.59 1.19 10.72
C ILE A 112 1.77 0.61 9.92
N PHE A 113 1.60 0.38 8.62
CA PHE A 113 2.70 -0.14 7.79
C PHE A 113 3.87 0.83 7.72
N ALA A 114 3.63 2.13 7.55
CA ALA A 114 4.71 3.13 7.54
C ALA A 114 5.54 3.10 8.83
N LEU A 115 4.89 3.07 10.00
CA LEU A 115 5.57 2.99 11.29
C LEU A 115 6.36 1.68 11.44
N LEU A 116 5.78 0.56 11.03
CA LEU A 116 6.44 -0.75 11.09
C LEU A 116 7.67 -0.79 10.17
N PHE A 117 7.58 -0.32 8.92
CA PHE A 117 8.72 -0.26 8.01
C PHE A 117 9.79 0.75 8.47
N ALA A 118 9.39 1.89 9.06
CA ALA A 118 10.33 2.83 9.67
C ALA A 118 11.08 2.21 10.86
N TYR A 119 10.40 1.39 11.66
CA TYR A 119 11.01 0.62 12.73
C TYR A 119 12.01 -0.41 12.18
N VAL A 120 11.65 -1.17 11.13
CA VAL A 120 12.53 -2.17 10.50
C VAL A 120 13.87 -1.58 10.07
N ILE A 121 13.89 -0.36 9.52
CA ILE A 121 15.12 0.33 9.11
C ILE A 121 16.11 0.48 10.27
N LYS A 122 15.60 0.76 11.47
CA LYS A 122 16.42 1.00 12.66
C LYS A 122 16.82 -0.28 13.38
N THR A 123 16.15 -1.40 13.10
CA THR A 123 16.42 -2.66 13.77
C THR A 123 17.45 -3.50 13.04
N ASN A 124 18.32 -4.15 13.82
CA ASN A 124 19.16 -5.21 13.30
C ASN A 124 18.31 -6.45 12.97
N PRO A 125 18.67 -7.18 11.90
CA PRO A 125 18.01 -8.43 11.58
C PRO A 125 18.28 -9.46 12.69
N THR A 126 17.28 -10.30 12.99
CA THR A 126 17.35 -11.37 14.00
C THR A 126 16.85 -12.66 13.39
#